data_AF-A0ABD3JJS7-F1
#
_entry.id   AF-A0ABD3JJS7-F1
#
_cell.length_a   1.000
_cell.length_b   1.000
_cell.length_c   1.000
_cell.angle_alpha   90.00
_cell.angle_beta   90.00
_cell.angle_gamma   90.00
#
_symmetry.space_group_name_H-M   'P 1'
#
loop_
_entity.id
_entity.type
_entity.pdbx_description
1 polymer ?
#
loop_
_entity_poly.entity_id
_entity_poly.type
_entity_poly.pdbx_seq_one_letter_code
_entity_poly.pdbx_strand_id
1 'polypeptide(L)'
;MLSIPKEGGDIFFEGPCIHGANLFIYHGTNNDIFEAWITNEYERGGSWTKLFSISTEGIPGCKYWLIPLMWTKSRKIVFQIDVYQITLFNPEETDLSHSGL
;
A
#
# COMPACT_ATOMS: atom_id res chain seq x y z
N MET A 1 -19.61 1.62 11.78
CA MET A 1 -18.29 2.17 11.46
C MET A 1 -17.42 0.95 11.23
N LEU A 2 -16.76 0.81 10.07
CA LEU A 2 -15.87 -0.33 9.84
C LEU A 2 -14.73 -0.24 10.86
N SER A 3 -14.52 -1.31 11.62
CA SER A 3 -13.43 -1.41 12.58
C SER A 3 -12.13 -1.57 11.81
N ILE A 4 -11.25 -0.59 11.92
CA ILE A 4 -9.94 -0.57 11.29
C ILE A 4 -9.08 -1.74 11.82
N PRO A 5 -8.24 -2.38 10.98
CA PRO A 5 -7.32 -3.44 11.42
C PRO A 5 -6.44 -2.96 12.58
N LYS A 6 -6.27 -3.82 13.60
CA LYS A 6 -5.38 -3.59 14.75
C LYS A 6 -4.24 -4.61 14.72
N GLU A 7 -3.44 -4.63 13.66
CA GLU A 7 -2.24 -5.46 13.64
C GLU A 7 -1.01 -4.62 13.99
N GLY A 8 -0.41 -4.86 15.15
CA GLY A 8 1.00 -4.49 15.39
C GLY A 8 1.33 -3.10 15.95
N GLY A 9 0.40 -2.36 16.55
CA GLY A 9 0.67 -1.05 17.18
C GLY A 9 -0.35 0.01 16.77
N ASP A 10 -0.05 1.29 17.05
CA ASP A 10 -0.83 2.42 16.53
C ASP A 10 -0.61 2.52 15.03
N ILE A 11 -1.53 1.96 14.23
CA ILE A 11 -1.51 2.12 12.77
C ILE A 11 -2.00 3.52 12.42
N PHE A 12 -1.09 4.35 11.91
CA PHE A 12 -1.42 5.67 11.36
C PHE A 12 -1.75 5.53 9.88
N PHE A 13 -3.04 5.57 9.54
CA PHE A 13 -3.46 5.54 8.14
C PHE A 13 -3.15 6.87 7.45
N GLU A 14 -2.46 6.79 6.33
CA GLU A 14 -2.02 7.96 5.59
C GLU A 14 -3.05 8.42 4.57
N GLY A 15 -3.78 7.48 3.95
CA GLY A 15 -4.76 7.85 2.95
C GLY A 15 -5.72 6.74 2.54
N PRO A 16 -6.92 7.12 2.07
CA PRO A 16 -7.81 6.25 1.34
C PRO A 16 -7.52 6.29 -0.16
N CYS A 17 -7.80 5.19 -0.84
CA CYS A 17 -7.79 5.10 -2.28
C CYS A 17 -8.90 4.16 -2.78
N ILE A 18 -9.22 4.24 -4.06
CA ILE A 18 -10.30 3.44 -4.69
C ILE A 18 -9.70 2.51 -5.74
N HIS A 19 -10.05 1.22 -5.67
CA HIS A 19 -9.72 0.26 -6.70
C HIS A 19 -10.98 -0.49 -7.15
N GLY A 20 -11.43 -0.23 -8.37
CA GLY A 20 -12.72 -0.71 -8.86
C GLY A 20 -13.86 -0.13 -8.03
N ALA A 21 -14.67 -1.00 -7.43
CA ALA A 21 -15.71 -0.62 -6.48
C ALA A 21 -15.26 -0.66 -5.02
N ASN A 22 -14.00 -0.99 -4.72
CA ASN A 22 -13.56 -1.25 -3.36
C ASN A 22 -12.77 -0.08 -2.79
N LEU A 23 -12.99 0.21 -1.50
CA LEU A 23 -12.17 1.14 -0.74
C LEU A 23 -10.95 0.39 -0.20
N PHE A 24 -9.79 1.05 -0.26
CA PHE A 24 -8.59 0.59 0.41
C PHE A 24 -7.93 1.69 1.23
N ILE A 25 -7.24 1.27 2.27
CA ILE A 25 -6.47 2.10 3.19
C ILE A 25 -5.05 1.54 3.27
N TYR A 26 -4.07 2.42 3.49
CA TYR A 26 -2.68 2.02 3.59
C TYR A 26 -1.92 2.82 4.65
N HIS A 27 -0.78 2.28 5.04
CA HIS A 27 0.24 2.95 5.85
C HIS A 27 1.62 2.41 5.47
N GLY A 28 2.66 3.23 5.64
CA GLY A 28 4.05 2.81 5.41
C GLY A 28 5.09 3.93 5.50
N THR A 29 4.68 5.19 5.58
CA THR A 29 5.57 6.32 5.86
C THR A 29 6.22 6.17 7.23
N ASN A 30 7.53 6.40 7.27
CA ASN A 30 8.41 6.18 8.42
C ASN A 30 8.46 4.74 8.96
N ASN A 31 7.92 3.77 8.22
CA ASN A 31 7.99 2.36 8.56
C ASN A 31 8.82 1.59 7.53
N ASP A 32 9.44 0.50 7.96
CA ASP A 32 10.15 -0.46 7.08
C ASP A 32 9.17 -1.43 6.39
N ILE A 33 7.86 -1.24 6.61
CA ILE A 33 6.80 -2.05 6.03
C ILE A 33 5.73 -1.12 5.50
N PHE A 34 5.30 -1.36 4.28
CA PHE A 34 4.09 -0.79 3.71
C PHE A 34 3.00 -1.86 3.65
N GLU A 35 1.84 -1.56 4.22
CA GLU A 35 0.68 -2.45 4.17
C GLU A 35 -0.52 -1.76 3.55
N ALA A 36 -1.28 -2.51 2.76
CA ALA A 36 -2.58 -2.08 2.27
C ALA A 36 -3.67 -3.07 2.63
N TRP A 37 -4.83 -2.52 2.94
CA TRP A 37 -6.02 -3.26 3.34
C TRP A 37 -7.17 -2.84 2.45
N ILE A 38 -7.94 -3.83 1.98
CA ILE A 38 -9.10 -3.60 1.10
C ILE A 38 -10.37 -4.09 1.78
N THR A 39 -11.48 -3.41 1.52
CA THR A 39 -12.81 -3.89 1.89
C THR A 39 -13.70 -4.00 0.66
N ASN A 40 -14.46 -5.09 0.59
CA ASN A 40 -15.40 -5.41 -0.49
C ASN A 40 -16.83 -4.93 -0.21
N GLU A 41 -17.08 -4.38 0.98
CA GLU A 41 -18.42 -4.03 1.43
C GLU A 41 -18.52 -2.52 1.72
N TYR A 42 -19.32 -1.83 0.90
CA TYR A 42 -19.77 -0.47 1.19
C TYR A 42 -20.72 -0.41 2.40
N GLU A 43 -21.25 -1.56 2.84
CA GLU A 43 -22.24 -1.63 3.90
C GLU A 43 -21.62 -1.86 5.28
N ARG A 44 -22.38 -1.48 6.31
CA ARG A 44 -21.96 -1.32 7.70
C ARG A 44 -21.67 -2.68 8.35
N GLY A 45 -20.51 -3.27 8.07
CA GLY A 45 -20.13 -4.59 8.60
C GLY A 45 -18.96 -5.27 7.91
N GLY A 46 -18.47 -4.72 6.79
CA GLY A 46 -17.36 -5.28 6.02
C GLY A 46 -16.12 -5.60 6.84
N SER A 47 -15.50 -6.74 6.53
CA SER A 47 -14.17 -7.07 7.02
C SER A 47 -13.10 -6.39 6.15
N TRP A 48 -12.00 -6.01 6.78
CA TRP A 48 -10.80 -5.59 6.07
C TRP A 48 -9.93 -6.81 5.82
N THR A 49 -9.50 -6.97 4.58
CA THR A 49 -8.56 -8.02 4.18
C THR A 49 -7.23 -7.38 3.82
N LYS A 50 -6.14 -7.88 4.43
CA LYS A 50 -4.78 -7.45 4.06
C LYS A 50 -4.52 -7.86 2.62
N LEU A 51 -4.29 -6.87 1.76
CA LEU A 51 -4.05 -7.10 0.34
C LEU A 51 -2.58 -7.43 0.09
N PHE A 52 -1.68 -6.71 0.75
CA PHE A 52 -0.24 -6.98 0.74
C PHE A 52 0.46 -6.31 1.93
N SER A 53 1.64 -6.83 2.26
CA SER A 53 2.59 -6.29 3.22
C SER A 53 3.97 -6.43 2.59
N ILE A 54 4.61 -5.32 2.29
CA ILE A 54 5.88 -5.28 1.57
C ILE A 54 6.94 -4.61 2.44
N SER A 55 8.16 -5.15 2.44
CA SER A 55 9.28 -4.46 3.06
C SER A 55 9.65 -3.25 2.22
N THR A 56 9.81 -2.10 2.88
CA THR A 56 10.35 -0.88 2.29
C THR A 56 11.83 -0.68 2.63
N GLU A 57 12.42 -1.62 3.39
CA GLU A 57 13.83 -1.60 3.77
C GLU A 57 14.73 -1.55 2.52
N GLY A 58 15.70 -0.64 2.53
CA GLY A 58 16.64 -0.49 1.44
C GLY A 58 16.11 0.25 0.20
N ILE A 59 14.83 0.63 0.15
CA ILE A 59 14.30 1.46 -0.96
C ILE A 59 14.51 2.95 -0.62
N PRO A 60 15.35 3.69 -1.39
CA PRO A 60 15.56 5.11 -1.15
C PRO A 60 14.25 5.90 -1.27
N GLY A 61 14.00 6.81 -0.33
CA GLY A 61 12.85 7.72 -0.35
C GLY A 61 11.53 7.14 0.19
N CYS A 62 11.36 5.82 0.22
CA CYS A 62 10.12 5.18 0.69
C CYS A 62 9.75 5.51 2.14
N LYS A 63 10.74 5.73 3.00
CA LYS A 63 10.52 6.11 4.41
C LYS A 63 9.88 7.49 4.58
N TYR A 64 9.93 8.36 3.58
CA TYR A 64 9.39 9.73 3.69
C TYR A 64 8.00 9.86 3.08
N TRP A 65 7.82 9.35 1.86
CA TRP A 65 6.54 9.43 1.15
C TRP A 65 6.41 8.24 0.22
N LEU A 66 5.42 7.38 0.48
CA LEU A 66 5.09 6.24 -0.37
C LEU A 66 3.58 6.19 -0.59
N ILE A 67 3.14 6.64 -1.77
CA ILE A 67 1.71 6.73 -2.09
C ILE A 67 1.38 5.70 -3.17
N PRO A 68 0.47 4.74 -2.93
CA PRO A 68 -0.05 3.89 -3.98
C PRO A 68 -0.96 4.71 -4.90
N LEU A 69 -0.58 4.87 -6.17
CA LEU A 69 -1.36 5.64 -7.15
C LEU A 69 -2.41 4.76 -7.85
N MET A 70 -2.02 3.55 -8.26
CA MET A 70 -2.91 2.64 -8.97
C MET A 70 -2.50 1.18 -8.85
N TRP A 71 -3.49 0.31 -9.01
CA TRP A 71 -3.33 -1.13 -9.13
C TRP A 71 -3.56 -1.55 -10.59
N THR A 72 -2.64 -2.29 -11.17
CA THR A 72 -2.77 -2.79 -12.53
C THR A 72 -3.59 -4.08 -12.56
N LYS A 73 -4.19 -4.40 -13.72
CA LYS A 73 -4.86 -5.70 -13.91
C LYS A 73 -3.92 -6.90 -13.68
N SER A 74 -2.62 -6.70 -13.86
CA SER A 74 -1.57 -7.69 -13.61
C SER A 74 -1.09 -7.73 -12.15
N ARG A 75 -1.83 -7.13 -11.21
CA ARG A 75 -1.52 -7.12 -9.77
C ARG A 75 -0.23 -6.41 -9.39
N LYS A 76 0.26 -5.52 -10.25
CA LYS A 76 1.37 -4.61 -9.95
C LYS A 76 0.82 -3.31 -9.38
N ILE A 77 1.66 -2.63 -8.61
CA ILE A 77 1.31 -1.40 -7.89
C ILE A 77 2.18 -0.28 -8.44
N VAL A 78 1.56 0.83 -8.82
CA VAL A 78 2.31 2.05 -9.15
C VAL A 78 2.42 2.86 -7.87
N PHE A 79 3.66 3.13 -7.44
CA PHE A 79 3.95 3.98 -6.30
C PHE A 79 4.50 5.32 -6.75
N GLN A 80 4.08 6.38 -6.07
CA GLN A 80 4.85 7.61 -6.00
C GLN A 80 5.78 7.53 -4.79
N ILE A 81 7.07 7.75 -5.01
CA ILE A 81 8.12 7.78 -3.98
C ILE A 81 8.70 9.18 -3.92
N ASP A 82 8.79 9.73 -2.71
CA ASP A 82 9.47 11.00 -2.41
C ASP A 82 9.06 12.14 -3.36
N VAL A 83 7.77 12.22 -3.68
CA VAL A 83 7.12 13.20 -4.58
C VAL A 83 7.56 13.14 -6.06
N TYR A 84 8.80 12.78 -6.36
CA TYR A 84 9.41 12.94 -7.68
C TYR A 84 9.51 11.65 -8.49
N GLN A 85 9.44 10.49 -7.84
CA GLN A 85 9.65 9.20 -8.49
C GLN A 85 8.33 8.46 -8.62
N ILE A 86 8.12 7.82 -9.77
CA ILE A 86 7.03 6.89 -9.98
C ILE A 86 7.64 5.55 -10.35
N THR A 87 7.35 4.51 -9.58
CA THR A 87 7.85 3.15 -9.85
C THR A 87 6.72 2.16 -9.95
N LEU A 88 6.92 1.10 -10.75
CA LEU A 88 6.02 -0.03 -10.85
C LEU A 88 6.55 -1.17 -10.00
N PHE A 89 5.92 -1.42 -8.87
CA PHE A 89 6.24 -2.50 -7.97
C PHE A 89 5.45 -3.77 -8.32
N ASN A 90 6.13 -4.91 -8.31
CA ASN A 90 5.51 -6.21 -8.46
C ASN A 90 5.57 -6.96 -7.12
N PRO A 91 4.45 -7.12 -6.39
CA PRO A 91 4.46 -7.81 -5.10
C PRO A 91 4.83 -9.29 -5.18
N GLU A 92 4.73 -9.91 -6.36
CA GLU A 92 5.10 -11.30 -6.59
C GLU A 92 6.61 -11.47 -6.84
N GLU A 93 7.30 -10.39 -7.23
CA GLU A 93 8.76 -10.33 -7.33
C GLU A 93 9.25 -9.63 -6.06
N THR A 94 9.67 -10.40 -5.06
CA THR A 94 10.15 -9.92 -3.75
C THR A 94 11.39 -9.01 -3.81
N ASP A 95 11.83 -8.60 -5.00
CA ASP A 95 13.05 -7.86 -5.25
C ASP A 95 12.78 -6.62 -6.12
N LEU A 96 12.90 -5.44 -5.49
CA LEU A 96 12.94 -4.14 -6.19
C LEU A 96 14.30 -3.85 -6.84
N SER A 97 15.23 -4.80 -6.79
CA SER A 97 16.64 -4.62 -7.16
C SER A 97 16.91 -4.52 -8.66
N HIS A 98 15.89 -4.63 -9.54
CA HIS A 98 16.10 -4.62 -10.99
C HIS A 98 15.09 -3.78 -11.79
N SER A 99 14.72 -2.60 -11.32
CA SER A 99 14.27 -1.55 -12.25
C SER A 99 15.41 -0.59 -12.51
N GLY A 100 16.10 -0.80 -13.64
CA GLY A 100 17.20 0.06 -14.08
C GLY A 100 16.72 1.48 -14.31
N LEU A 101 17.27 2.39 -13.50
CA LEU A 101 17.56 3.78 -13.85
C LEU A 101 19.04 4.02 -13.54
#